data_AF-A0A7C3Q3R0-F1
#
_entry.id   AF-A0A7C3Q3R0-F1
#
_cell.length_a   1.000
_cell.length_b   1.000
_cell.length_c   1.000
_cell.angle_alpha   90.00
_cell.angle_beta   90.00
_cell.angle_gamma   90.00
#
_symmetry.space_group_name_H-M   'P 1'
#
loop_
_entity.id
_entity.type
_entity.pdbx_description
1 polymer ?
#
loop_
_entity_poly.entity_id
_entity_poly.type
_entity_poly.pdbx_seq_one_letter_code
_entity_poly.pdbx_strand_id
1 'polypeptide(L)'
;MTRLDAIRERYLQDDFNIRLGGLAANLARLASFCSLAKHRESVGYLLEESKWFIEWTVPDVSLETQAKLVDLQIQLAVWHRAWQQ
;
A
#
# COMPACT_ATOMS: atom_id res chain seq x y z
N MET A 1 21.25 3.10 6.96
CA MET A 1 19.77 3.24 6.92
C MET A 1 19.34 3.19 5.47
N THR A 2 18.47 2.25 5.08
CA THR A 2 17.98 2.17 3.70
C THR A 2 16.92 3.24 3.45
N ARG A 3 16.60 3.52 2.17
CA ARG A 3 15.49 4.42 1.83
C ARG A 3 14.15 3.91 2.39
N LEU A 4 13.95 2.59 2.40
CA LEU A 4 12.73 1.97 2.90
C LEU A 4 12.61 2.15 4.43
N ASP A 5 13.72 2.03 5.17
CA ASP A 5 13.74 2.25 6.62
C ASP A 5 13.33 3.68 6.97
N ALA A 6 13.85 4.67 6.22
CA ALA A 6 13.51 6.09 6.45
C ALA A 6 12.03 6.39 6.15
N ILE A 7 11.46 5.78 5.10
CA ILE A 7 10.04 5.90 4.79
C ILE A 7 9.20 5.27 5.91
N ARG A 8 9.58 4.06 6.36
CA ARG A 8 8.90 3.36 7.45
C ARG A 8 8.91 4.18 8.73
N GLU A 9 10.07 4.70 9.13
CA GLU A 9 10.23 5.48 10.36
C GLU A 9 9.33 6.71 10.34
N ARG A 10 9.29 7.47 9.22
CA ARG A 10 8.42 8.63 9.08
C ARG A 10 6.94 8.25 9.08
N TYR A 11 6.58 7.17 8.38
CA TYR A 11 5.21 6.68 8.25
C TYR A 11 4.63 6.24 9.59
N LEU A 12 5.44 5.58 10.43
CA LEU A 12 5.04 5.11 11.76
C LEU A 12 4.91 6.23 12.81
N GLN A 13 5.30 7.48 12.49
CA GLN A 13 5.01 8.63 13.37
C GLN A 13 3.53 9.02 13.35
N ASP A 14 2.79 8.63 12.31
CA ASP A 14 1.39 9.02 12.14
C ASP A 14 0.45 7.98 12.78
N ASP A 15 -0.67 8.43 13.36
CA ASP A 15 -1.71 7.54 13.91
C ASP A 15 -2.28 6.61 12.83
N PHE A 16 -2.78 5.43 13.24
CA PHE A 16 -3.29 4.44 12.30
C PHE A 16 -4.44 4.97 11.42
N ASN A 17 -5.26 5.91 11.90
CA ASN A 17 -6.31 6.51 11.09
C ASN A 17 -5.74 7.34 9.93
N ILE A 18 -4.65 8.08 10.19
CA ILE A 18 -3.94 8.86 9.16
C ILE A 18 -3.27 7.91 8.17
N ARG A 19 -2.61 6.86 8.66
CA ARG A 19 -1.99 5.82 7.84
C ARG A 19 -2.99 5.12 6.90
N LEU A 20 -4.17 4.78 7.40
CA LEU A 20 -5.27 4.22 6.60
C LEU A 20 -5.78 5.23 5.54
N GLY A 21 -5.88 6.51 5.88
CA GLY A 21 -6.18 7.57 4.91
C GLY A 21 -5.14 7.66 3.79
N GLY A 22 -3.86 7.56 4.14
CA GLY A 22 -2.75 7.49 3.18
C GLY A 22 -2.84 6.28 2.27
N LEU A 23 -3.14 5.10 2.82
CA LEU A 23 -3.38 3.88 2.05
C LEU A 23 -4.56 4.06 1.08
N ALA A 24 -5.69 4.61 1.54
CA ALA A 24 -6.84 4.88 0.68
C ALA A 24 -6.49 5.83 -0.49
N ALA A 25 -5.69 6.86 -0.23
CA ALA A 25 -5.21 7.78 -1.27
C ALA A 25 -4.30 7.08 -2.30
N ASN A 26 -3.45 6.13 -1.86
CA ASN A 26 -2.64 5.31 -2.77
C ASN A 26 -3.52 4.44 -3.67
N LEU A 27 -4.54 3.78 -3.12
CA LEU A 27 -5.47 2.95 -3.89
C LEU A 27 -6.27 3.79 -4.91
N ALA A 28 -6.69 5.00 -4.54
CA ALA A 28 -7.37 5.92 -5.46
C ALA A 28 -6.46 6.34 -6.63
N ARG A 29 -5.18 6.61 -6.35
CA ARG A 29 -4.17 6.90 -7.39
C ARG A 29 -3.95 5.69 -8.30
N LEU A 30 -3.88 4.50 -7.74
CA LEU A 30 -3.76 3.25 -8.51
C LEU A 30 -4.94 3.06 -9.47
N ALA A 31 -6.17 3.25 -9.00
CA ALA A 31 -7.36 3.17 -9.83
C ALA A 31 -7.36 4.22 -10.96
N SER A 32 -6.82 5.41 -10.71
CA SER A 32 -6.71 6.47 -11.72
C SER A 32 -5.63 6.18 -12.77
N PHE A 33 -4.53 5.53 -12.39
CA PHE A 33 -3.36 5.35 -13.24
C PHE A 33 -3.35 4.05 -14.03
N CYS A 34 -4.05 3.00 -13.56
CA CYS A 34 -3.98 1.67 -14.15
C CYS A 34 -4.45 1.57 -15.61
N SER A 35 -5.28 2.50 -16.07
CA SER A 35 -5.77 2.55 -17.45
C SER A 35 -4.83 3.24 -18.44
N LEU A 36 -3.74 3.86 -17.96
CA LEU A 36 -2.87 4.71 -18.76
C LEU A 36 -1.47 4.09 -18.87
N ALA A 37 -1.11 3.61 -20.07
CA ALA A 37 0.18 2.93 -20.32
C ALA A 37 1.40 3.74 -19.86
N LYS A 38 1.35 5.08 -19.96
CA LYS A 38 2.42 5.99 -19.49
C LYS A 38 2.70 5.92 -17.99
N HIS A 39 1.81 5.34 -17.19
CA HIS A 39 1.94 5.22 -15.74
C HIS A 39 2.28 3.80 -15.28
N ARG A 40 2.69 2.89 -16.18
CA ARG A 40 2.97 1.48 -15.84
C ARG A 40 3.92 1.32 -14.66
N GLU A 41 5.00 2.09 -14.64
CA GLU A 41 5.99 2.06 -13.56
C GLU A 41 5.40 2.59 -12.24
N SER A 42 4.67 3.71 -12.28
CA SER A 42 3.99 4.28 -11.12
C SER A 42 2.97 3.33 -10.51
N VAL A 43 2.23 2.58 -11.33
CA VAL A 43 1.28 1.55 -10.86
C VAL A 43 2.03 0.43 -10.13
N GLY A 44 3.16 -0.02 -10.66
CA GLY A 44 4.02 -1.02 -9.98
C GLY A 44 4.51 -0.54 -8.61
N TYR A 45 5.00 0.70 -8.53
CA TYR A 45 5.42 1.28 -7.25
C TYR A 45 4.26 1.42 -6.26
N LEU A 46 3.08 1.87 -6.70
CA LEU A 46 1.92 2.01 -5.84
C LEU A 46 1.43 0.65 -5.31
N LEU A 47 1.48 -0.40 -6.13
CA LEU A 47 1.18 -1.77 -5.71
C LEU A 47 2.16 -2.27 -4.64
N GLU A 48 3.45 -2.01 -4.82
CA GLU A 48 4.48 -2.39 -3.85
C GLU A 48 4.36 -1.60 -2.54
N GLU A 49 4.30 -0.27 -2.62
CA GLU A 49 4.20 0.63 -1.48
C GLU A 49 2.95 0.36 -0.63
N SER A 50 1.80 0.13 -1.28
CA SER A 50 0.56 -0.13 -0.57
C SER A 50 0.62 -1.41 0.27
N LYS A 51 1.35 -2.45 -0.17
CA LYS A 51 1.56 -3.65 0.65
C LYS A 51 2.41 -3.35 1.90
N TRP A 52 3.45 -2.53 1.77
CA TRP A 52 4.26 -2.11 2.93
C TRP A 52 3.44 -1.27 3.91
N PHE A 53 2.61 -0.36 3.42
CA PHE A 53 1.73 0.45 4.26
C PHE A 53 0.72 -0.39 5.03
N ILE A 54 0.18 -1.44 4.40
CA ILE A 54 -0.66 -2.42 5.09
C ILE A 54 0.14 -3.10 6.21
N GLU A 55 1.28 -3.71 5.89
CA GLU A 55 2.14 -4.42 6.85
C GLU A 55 2.46 -3.55 8.08
N TRP A 56 2.75 -2.27 7.86
CA TRP A 56 3.10 -1.33 8.93
C TRP A 56 1.90 -0.78 9.70
N THR A 57 0.68 -0.92 9.19
CA THR A 57 -0.55 -0.44 9.84
C THR A 57 -1.27 -1.53 10.62
N VAL A 58 -1.19 -2.78 10.16
CA VAL A 58 -1.87 -3.95 10.74
C VAL A 58 -1.69 -4.07 12.27
N PRO A 59 -0.50 -3.86 12.87
CA PRO A 59 -0.32 -4.05 14.30
C PRO A 59 -1.19 -3.16 15.20
N ASP A 60 -1.62 -2.00 14.70
CA ASP A 60 -2.27 -0.95 15.50
C ASP A 60 -3.79 -0.88 15.32
N VAL A 61 -4.37 -1.70 14.43
CA VAL A 61 -5.81 -1.69 14.14
C VAL A 61 -6.53 -2.87 14.79
N SER A 62 -7.87 -2.80 14.86
CA SER A 62 -8.71 -3.88 15.41
C SER A 62 -8.55 -5.18 14.62
N LEU A 63 -8.74 -6.34 15.26
CA LEU A 63 -8.64 -7.66 14.61
C LEU A 63 -9.51 -7.77 13.34
N GLU A 64 -10.73 -7.23 13.38
CA GLU A 64 -11.61 -7.18 12.20
C GLU A 64 -10.98 -6.40 11.05
N THR A 65 -10.31 -5.29 11.35
CA THR A 65 -9.62 -4.46 10.35
C THR A 65 -8.36 -5.15 9.85
N GLN A 66 -7.61 -5.84 10.72
CA GLN A 66 -6.43 -6.62 10.33
C GLN A 66 -6.80 -7.66 9.26
N ALA A 67 -7.88 -8.41 9.45
CA ALA A 67 -8.34 -9.40 8.48
C ALA A 67 -8.62 -8.77 7.10
N LYS A 68 -9.36 -7.64 7.07
CA LYS A 68 -9.66 -6.91 5.83
C LYS A 68 -8.40 -6.40 5.13
N LEU A 69 -7.41 -5.94 5.90
CA LEU A 69 -6.15 -5.45 5.38
C LEU A 69 -5.29 -6.58 4.79
N VAL A 70 -5.26 -7.75 5.43
CA VAL A 70 -4.57 -8.93 4.91
C VAL A 70 -5.19 -9.38 3.59
N ASP A 71 -6.51 -9.47 3.50
CA ASP A 71 -7.22 -9.82 2.26
C ASP A 71 -6.90 -8.83 1.13
N LEU A 72 -6.82 -7.55 1.45
CA LEU A 72 -6.41 -6.52 0.50
C LEU A 72 -4.94 -6.69 0.07
N GLN A 73 -4.02 -6.95 1.00
CA GLN A 73 -2.59 -7.14 0.69
C GLN A 73 -2.36 -8.33 -0.24
N ILE A 74 -3.12 -9.42 -0.06
CA ILE A 74 -3.11 -10.58 -0.96
C ILE A 74 -3.56 -10.17 -2.37
N GLN A 75 -4.67 -9.43 -2.50
CA GLN A 75 -5.14 -8.96 -3.80
C GLN A 75 -4.12 -8.06 -4.50
N LEU A 76 -3.52 -7.11 -3.77
CA LEU A 76 -2.46 -6.25 -4.30
C LEU A 76 -1.23 -7.05 -4.75
N ALA A 77 -0.84 -8.10 -4.01
CA ALA A 77 0.27 -8.96 -4.39
C ALA A 77 -0.02 -9.74 -5.70
N VAL A 78 -1.24 -10.26 -5.85
CA VAL A 78 -1.69 -10.94 -7.07
C VAL A 78 -1.66 -9.97 -8.25
N TRP A 79 -2.22 -8.76 -8.08
CA TRP A 79 -2.19 -7.73 -9.13
C TRP A 79 -0.78 -7.30 -9.48
N HIS A 80 0.10 -7.11 -8.49
CA HIS A 80 1.50 -6.74 -8.75
C HIS A 80 2.23 -7.80 -9.55
N ARG A 81 2.04 -9.08 -9.21
CA ARG A 81 2.61 -10.19 -9.97
C ARG A 81 2.10 -10.23 -11.41
N ALA A 82 0.81 -9.99 -11.63
CA ALA A 82 0.24 -9.92 -12.97
C ALA A 82 0.74 -8.69 -13.75
N TRP A 83 0.97 -7.58 -13.06
CA TRP A 83 1.42 -6.31 -13.67
C TRP A 83 2.88 -6.34 -14.12
N GLN A 84 3.72 -7.15 -13.47
CA GLN A 84 5.13 -7.31 -13.82
C GLN A 84 5.37 -8.24 -15.03
N GLN A 85 4.37 -9.06 -15.39
CA GLN A 85 4.37 -9.89 -16.60
C GLN A 85 4.18 -9.03 -17.84
#